data_AF-A0A6G0W8H7-F1
#
_entry.id   AF-A0A6G0W8H7-F1
#
_cell.length_a   1.000
_cell.length_b   1.000
_cell.length_c   1.000
_cell.angle_alpha   90.00
_cell.angle_beta   90.00
_cell.angle_gamma   90.00
#
_symmetry.space_group_name_H-M   'P 1'
#
loop_
_entity.id
_entity.type
_entity.pdbx_description
1 polymer ?
#
loop_
_entity_poly.entity_id
_entity_poly.type
_entity_poly.pdbx_seq_one_letter_code
_entity_poly.pdbx_strand_id
1 'polypeptide(L)'
;MADRAMEDSDGMFTPLQSPHEHVTPRRSPYTISQTPENARTHRVSPYPLRVRTPARHDEANTPRPRPQRLVQGPRQQDQPYQLLVKPLVKSTVGQRDSSGLSLDAFVASGRSFSDIVTKLWDAFKPHMKGRAVKIDAVWSLQEMDFGEWKGSIQFKIIKKVVDASKSEHEWNAWLVKMKDKTVTLLIYMYGAALGRQQDLDEFHVACIQPLQTDRSGATVEASLRDVITSLQTQWCASFQAEQVVWRMWANHITRNLNRSTWDAAITRHPPPHIAQLFQPVASHLSQHIENLTRSANMALDCVAASMADLQQLRRYLDICESNLTGRKPSLKHSYVISHLSQLIP
;
A
#
# COMPACT_ATOMS: atom_id res chain seq x y z
N MET A 1 62.10 -26.48 -6.70
CA MET A 1 61.72 -27.66 -7.50
C MET A 1 62.18 -28.88 -6.73
N ALA A 2 61.27 -29.84 -6.52
CA ALA A 2 61.43 -31.12 -5.80
C ALA A 2 61.49 -31.09 -4.26
N ASP A 3 60.48 -31.71 -3.64
CA ASP A 3 60.48 -32.74 -2.57
C ASP A 3 59.09 -32.70 -1.89
N ARG A 4 58.40 -33.77 -1.48
CA ARG A 4 58.56 -35.24 -1.46
C ARG A 4 57.18 -35.77 -0.95
N ALA A 5 56.50 -36.65 -1.67
CA ALA A 5 56.26 -38.08 -1.35
C ALA A 5 55.66 -38.39 0.04
N MET A 6 54.46 -39.02 0.07
CA MET A 6 54.18 -40.41 0.53
C MET A 6 53.88 -40.49 2.04
N GLU A 7 52.96 -41.28 2.61
CA GLU A 7 52.12 -42.45 2.28
C GLU A 7 50.92 -42.41 3.28
N ASP A 8 49.68 -42.70 2.90
CA ASP A 8 49.02 -44.03 2.94
C ASP A 8 49.22 -44.88 4.21
N SER A 9 48.13 -45.11 4.97
CA SER A 9 47.58 -46.46 5.22
C SER A 9 46.54 -46.49 6.35
N ASP A 10 45.33 -46.88 5.95
CA ASP A 10 44.41 -47.87 6.53
C ASP A 10 44.39 -48.22 8.03
N GLY A 11 43.16 -48.27 8.54
CA GLY A 11 42.63 -49.48 9.19
C GLY A 11 42.20 -49.36 10.65
N MET A 12 40.88 -49.48 10.91
CA MET A 12 40.27 -50.53 11.77
C MET A 12 38.88 -50.18 12.30
N PHE A 13 38.12 -51.24 12.56
CA PHE A 13 36.67 -51.34 12.72
C PHE A 13 36.32 -51.75 14.17
N THR A 14 35.29 -51.11 14.77
CA THR A 14 34.32 -51.60 15.82
C THR A 14 34.77 -51.92 17.27
N PRO A 15 33.84 -52.16 18.25
CA PRO A 15 32.60 -51.45 18.69
C PRO A 15 32.43 -51.43 20.26
N LEU A 16 31.19 -51.09 20.76
CA LEU A 16 30.64 -51.12 22.15
C LEU A 16 30.96 -49.88 23.03
N GLN A 17 30.10 -49.28 23.86
CA GLN A 17 29.04 -49.81 24.72
C GLN A 17 28.15 -48.66 25.28
N SER A 18 26.85 -48.89 25.54
CA SER A 18 26.00 -48.04 26.39
C SER A 18 26.29 -48.25 27.88
N PRO A 19 25.78 -47.36 28.75
CA PRO A 19 24.91 -47.86 29.83
C PRO A 19 23.60 -47.06 30.04
N HIS A 20 22.62 -47.80 30.55
CA HIS A 20 21.29 -47.43 31.03
C HIS A 20 21.31 -46.51 32.26
N GLU A 21 20.23 -45.72 32.45
CA GLU A 21 19.39 -45.64 33.67
C GLU A 21 18.25 -44.61 33.42
N HIS A 22 17.01 -45.02 33.12
CA HIS A 22 15.89 -45.30 34.05
C HIS A 22 15.58 -44.23 35.11
N VAL A 23 14.62 -43.34 34.81
CA VAL A 23 13.60 -42.90 35.79
C VAL A 23 12.25 -42.66 35.07
N THR A 24 11.29 -43.55 35.32
CA THR A 24 9.85 -43.28 35.21
C THR A 24 9.31 -42.82 36.56
N PRO A 25 8.18 -42.10 36.58
CA PRO A 25 7.02 -42.64 37.29
C PRO A 25 5.73 -42.49 36.46
N ARG A 26 5.06 -43.61 36.19
CA ARG A 26 3.83 -44.10 36.86
C ARG A 26 2.51 -43.44 36.41
N ARG A 27 1.68 -44.32 35.85
CA ARG A 27 0.27 -44.19 35.45
C ARG A 27 -0.68 -43.81 36.60
N SER A 28 -1.61 -42.88 36.26
CA SER A 28 -3.09 -42.90 36.42
C SER A 28 -3.70 -42.99 37.84
N PRO A 29 -4.91 -42.42 38.09
CA PRO A 29 -6.11 -42.81 37.34
C PRO A 29 -7.08 -41.67 36.93
N TYR A 30 -7.81 -41.95 35.86
CA TYR A 30 -9.22 -41.61 35.61
C TYR A 30 -9.93 -40.81 36.70
N THR A 31 -10.31 -39.58 36.38
CA THR A 31 -11.46 -38.93 37.01
C THR A 31 -12.63 -38.97 36.03
N ILE A 32 -13.53 -39.89 36.28
CA ILE A 32 -14.90 -39.88 35.78
C ILE A 32 -15.60 -38.75 36.55
N SER A 33 -15.99 -37.68 35.87
CA SER A 33 -17.07 -36.78 36.31
C SER A 33 -18.20 -36.97 35.31
N GLN A 34 -19.07 -37.95 35.53
CA GLN A 34 -20.39 -37.74 36.14
C GLN A 34 -21.04 -36.44 35.66
N THR A 35 -21.86 -36.59 34.61
CA THR A 35 -23.06 -35.81 34.36
C THR A 35 -23.89 -35.62 35.63
N PRO A 36 -24.29 -34.38 35.97
CA PRO A 36 -25.53 -34.15 36.67
C PRO A 36 -26.63 -34.05 35.61
N GLU A 37 -27.42 -35.11 35.54
CA GLU A 37 -28.75 -35.10 34.97
C GLU A 37 -29.67 -34.22 35.85
N ASN A 38 -30.58 -33.48 35.21
CA ASN A 38 -31.68 -32.69 35.76
C ASN A 38 -31.40 -31.31 36.39
N ALA A 39 -31.50 -30.28 35.54
CA ALA A 39 -32.29 -29.10 35.86
C ALA A 39 -33.11 -28.70 34.62
N ARG A 40 -34.39 -29.11 34.61
CA ARG A 40 -35.39 -28.60 33.68
C ARG A 40 -35.67 -27.14 34.03
N THR A 41 -35.07 -26.20 33.32
CA THR A 41 -35.52 -24.80 33.32
C THR A 41 -36.12 -24.44 31.98
N HIS A 42 -37.40 -24.08 32.05
CA HIS A 42 -38.30 -23.73 30.97
C HIS A 42 -37.71 -22.67 30.04
N ARG A 43 -37.59 -23.02 28.76
CA ARG A 43 -37.29 -22.08 27.67
C ARG A 43 -38.59 -21.37 27.28
N VAL A 44 -38.80 -20.15 27.78
CA VAL A 44 -39.92 -19.29 27.37
C VAL A 44 -39.61 -18.75 25.96
N SER A 45 -40.45 -19.12 24.99
CA SER A 45 -40.42 -18.58 23.62
C SER A 45 -40.98 -17.14 23.62
N PRO A 46 -40.30 -16.15 22.99
CA PRO A 46 -40.72 -14.75 23.04
C PRO A 46 -41.77 -14.34 21.99
N TYR A 47 -42.48 -15.28 21.36
CA TYR A 47 -43.48 -14.97 20.33
C TYR A 47 -44.89 -15.36 20.76
N PRO A 48 -45.88 -14.43 20.71
CA PRO A 48 -47.26 -14.75 21.03
C PRO A 48 -47.88 -15.71 20.00
N LEU A 49 -48.58 -16.72 20.51
CA LEU A 49 -49.35 -17.73 19.79
C LEU A 49 -50.29 -17.09 18.77
N ARG A 50 -50.09 -17.37 17.48
CA ARG A 50 -51.05 -17.04 16.43
C ARG A 50 -52.25 -17.99 16.52
N VAL A 51 -53.40 -17.41 16.86
CA VAL A 51 -54.74 -17.99 16.79
C VAL A 51 -55.01 -18.47 15.36
N ARG A 52 -55.49 -19.72 15.22
CA ARG A 52 -56.04 -20.26 13.97
C ARG A 52 -57.53 -19.91 13.90
N THR A 53 -57.95 -19.34 12.78
CA THR A 53 -59.36 -19.14 12.43
C THR A 53 -59.56 -19.68 10.99
N PRO A 54 -60.71 -20.29 10.66
CA PRO A 54 -60.79 -21.45 9.78
C PRO A 54 -60.99 -21.12 8.30
N ALA A 55 -60.79 -22.15 7.47
CA ALA A 55 -61.03 -22.15 6.03
C ALA A 55 -62.50 -21.87 5.69
N ARG A 56 -62.73 -20.98 4.72
CA ARG A 56 -64.01 -20.82 4.04
C ARG A 56 -63.75 -20.90 2.53
N HIS A 57 -64.27 -21.97 1.94
CA HIS A 57 -64.54 -22.05 0.51
C HIS A 57 -65.61 -21.00 0.17
N ASP A 58 -65.40 -20.23 -0.90
CA ASP A 58 -66.38 -20.00 -1.95
C ASP A 58 -65.72 -19.25 -3.13
N GLU A 59 -65.93 -19.79 -4.32
CA GLU A 59 -65.43 -19.30 -5.62
C GLU A 59 -66.17 -18.03 -6.08
N ALA A 60 -65.44 -17.06 -6.64
CA ALA A 60 -65.96 -16.17 -7.68
C ALA A 60 -64.82 -15.39 -8.40
N ASN A 61 -64.41 -15.93 -9.55
CA ASN A 61 -64.11 -15.22 -10.79
C ASN A 61 -63.44 -13.82 -10.74
N THR A 62 -62.11 -13.75 -10.92
CA THR A 62 -61.42 -12.53 -11.44
C THR A 62 -60.10 -12.93 -12.15
N PRO A 63 -59.73 -12.33 -13.31
CA PRO A 63 -58.70 -12.90 -14.20
C PRO A 63 -57.27 -12.76 -13.66
N ARG A 64 -56.48 -13.83 -13.78
CA ARG A 64 -55.03 -13.85 -13.50
C ARG A 64 -54.28 -12.77 -14.31
N PRO A 65 -53.42 -11.95 -13.69
CA PRO A 65 -52.36 -11.29 -14.43
C PRO A 65 -51.35 -12.34 -14.88
N ARG A 66 -51.06 -12.38 -16.18
CA ARG A 66 -49.92 -13.14 -16.74
C ARG A 66 -48.65 -12.81 -15.93
N PRO A 67 -47.78 -13.80 -15.62
CA PRO A 67 -46.44 -13.46 -15.15
C PRO A 67 -45.77 -12.62 -16.23
N GLN A 68 -45.49 -11.36 -15.90
CA GLN A 68 -44.72 -10.46 -16.74
C GLN A 68 -43.39 -11.16 -17.04
N ARG A 69 -43.10 -11.34 -18.32
CA ARG A 69 -41.76 -11.65 -18.81
C ARG A 69 -40.80 -10.68 -18.11
N LEU A 70 -39.89 -11.22 -17.30
CA LEU A 70 -38.68 -10.50 -16.94
C LEU A 70 -38.11 -9.93 -18.22
N VAL A 71 -37.97 -8.61 -18.24
CA VAL A 71 -37.22 -7.86 -19.24
C VAL A 71 -35.89 -8.58 -19.42
N GLN A 72 -35.73 -9.25 -20.56
CA GLN A 72 -34.48 -9.85 -20.96
C GLN A 72 -33.49 -8.70 -21.08
N GLY A 73 -32.54 -8.62 -20.14
CA GLY A 73 -31.31 -7.88 -20.33
C GLY A 73 -30.61 -8.35 -21.62
N PRO A 74 -29.69 -7.55 -22.16
CA PRO A 74 -29.11 -7.79 -23.47
C PRO A 74 -28.54 -9.22 -23.57
N ARG A 75 -28.87 -9.88 -24.68
CA ARG A 75 -28.60 -11.28 -25.04
C ARG A 75 -27.32 -11.85 -24.40
N GLN A 76 -27.46 -12.85 -23.53
CA GLN A 76 -26.38 -13.73 -23.04
C GLN A 76 -25.83 -14.69 -24.13
N GLN A 77 -25.79 -14.28 -25.40
CA GLN A 77 -25.31 -15.16 -26.49
C GLN A 77 -23.80 -15.07 -26.74
N ASP A 78 -23.09 -14.19 -26.02
CA ASP A 78 -21.67 -13.92 -26.27
C ASP A 78 -20.70 -14.61 -25.31
N GLN A 79 -21.17 -15.33 -24.29
CA GLN A 79 -20.34 -15.98 -23.27
C GLN A 79 -20.82 -17.43 -23.05
N PRO A 80 -20.36 -18.39 -23.87
CA PRO A 80 -20.85 -19.77 -23.87
C PRO A 80 -20.57 -20.55 -22.58
N TYR A 81 -19.57 -20.16 -21.79
CA TYR A 81 -19.19 -20.87 -20.58
C TYR A 81 -19.52 -20.09 -19.31
N GLN A 82 -19.99 -20.80 -18.29
CA GLN A 82 -20.22 -20.29 -16.94
C GLN A 82 -19.69 -21.28 -15.91
N LEU A 83 -19.11 -20.77 -14.83
CA LEU A 83 -18.58 -21.55 -13.72
C LEU A 83 -19.00 -20.92 -12.39
N LEU A 84 -19.77 -21.66 -11.60
CA LEU A 84 -20.10 -21.31 -10.23
C LEU A 84 -19.01 -21.85 -9.30
N VAL A 85 -18.27 -20.94 -8.65
CA VAL A 85 -17.23 -21.29 -7.68
C VAL A 85 -17.61 -20.90 -6.27
N LYS A 86 -17.19 -21.73 -5.30
CA LYS A 86 -17.13 -21.37 -3.89
C LYS A 86 -15.65 -21.24 -3.48
N PRO A 87 -15.14 -20.01 -3.31
CA PRO A 87 -13.73 -19.82 -3.01
C PRO A 87 -13.39 -20.20 -1.57
N LEU A 88 -12.21 -20.77 -1.40
CA LEU A 88 -11.64 -21.14 -0.12
C LEU A 88 -10.18 -20.69 -0.08
N VAL A 89 -9.90 -19.65 0.69
CA VAL A 89 -8.56 -19.08 0.83
C VAL A 89 -7.79 -19.87 1.89
N LYS A 90 -6.58 -20.29 1.53
CA LYS A 90 -5.70 -21.09 2.38
C LYS A 90 -4.34 -20.40 2.53
N SER A 91 -3.78 -20.44 3.72
CA SER A 91 -2.45 -19.92 4.02
C SER A 91 -1.34 -20.82 3.47
N THR A 92 -1.57 -22.14 3.45
CA THR A 92 -0.66 -23.15 2.90
C THR A 92 -1.40 -24.16 2.05
N VAL A 93 -0.68 -24.85 1.16
CA VAL A 93 -1.25 -25.94 0.34
C VAL A 93 -1.80 -27.06 1.23
N GLY A 94 -1.06 -27.43 2.28
CA GLY A 94 -1.41 -28.50 3.22
C GLY A 94 -2.46 -28.14 4.27
N GLN A 95 -2.93 -26.89 4.37
CA GLN A 95 -3.96 -26.50 5.34
C GLN A 95 -5.24 -27.35 5.15
N ARG A 96 -5.93 -27.70 6.22
CA ARG A 96 -7.24 -28.39 6.10
C ARG A 96 -8.30 -27.44 5.57
N ASP A 97 -9.18 -27.94 4.71
CA ASP A 97 -10.26 -27.13 4.12
C ASP A 97 -11.18 -26.51 5.19
N SER A 98 -11.40 -27.20 6.31
CA SER A 98 -12.19 -26.71 7.44
C SER A 98 -11.59 -25.48 8.14
N SER A 99 -10.29 -25.24 7.93
CA SER A 99 -9.56 -24.13 8.54
C SER A 99 -9.30 -22.98 7.56
N GLY A 100 -9.64 -23.17 6.28
CA GLY A 100 -9.53 -22.12 5.27
C GLY A 100 -10.67 -21.11 5.38
N LEU A 101 -10.43 -19.89 4.91
CA LEU A 101 -11.44 -18.83 4.87
C LEU A 101 -12.36 -19.06 3.67
N SER A 102 -13.61 -19.42 3.93
CA SER A 102 -14.62 -19.56 2.88
C SER A 102 -15.16 -18.19 2.50
N LEU A 103 -15.17 -17.88 1.19
CA LEU A 103 -15.78 -16.67 0.65
C LEU A 103 -17.15 -16.98 0.04
N ASP A 104 -17.89 -15.92 -0.27
CA ASP A 104 -19.17 -16.02 -0.95
C ASP A 104 -19.03 -16.65 -2.34
N ALA A 105 -20.10 -17.33 -2.77
CA ALA A 105 -20.12 -17.97 -4.08
C ALA A 105 -20.06 -16.92 -5.19
N PHE A 106 -19.31 -17.22 -6.25
CA PHE A 106 -19.09 -16.31 -7.38
C PHE A 106 -19.33 -17.05 -8.69
N VAL A 107 -19.97 -16.37 -9.65
CA VAL A 107 -20.20 -16.92 -10.99
C VAL A 107 -19.30 -16.17 -11.97
N ALA A 108 -18.36 -16.90 -12.57
CA ALA A 108 -17.58 -16.42 -13.69
C ALA A 108 -18.21 -16.88 -15.01
N SER A 109 -18.27 -16.00 -16.01
CA SER A 109 -18.77 -16.31 -17.36
C SER A 109 -17.76 -15.89 -18.44
N GLY A 110 -17.63 -16.58 -19.56
CA GLY A 110 -16.58 -16.28 -20.54
C GLY A 110 -16.70 -17.04 -21.86
N ARG A 111 -15.85 -16.69 -22.83
CA ARG A 111 -15.74 -17.40 -24.12
C ARG A 111 -14.74 -18.53 -24.10
N SER A 112 -13.85 -18.55 -23.11
CA SER A 112 -12.87 -19.60 -22.88
C SER A 112 -12.65 -19.80 -21.38
N PHE A 113 -11.94 -20.87 -21.02
CA PHE A 113 -11.42 -21.05 -19.68
C PHE A 113 -10.43 -19.94 -19.29
N SER A 114 -9.63 -19.43 -20.22
CA SER A 114 -8.73 -18.30 -19.96
C SER A 114 -9.49 -17.05 -19.52
N ASP A 115 -10.63 -16.75 -20.16
CA ASP A 115 -11.49 -15.63 -19.77
C ASP A 115 -12.07 -15.84 -18.36
N ILE A 116 -12.51 -17.06 -18.06
CA ILE A 116 -13.02 -17.42 -16.73
C ILE A 116 -11.94 -17.21 -15.66
N VAL A 117 -10.72 -17.70 -15.91
CA VAL A 117 -9.59 -17.54 -14.98
C VAL A 117 -9.22 -16.06 -14.80
N THR A 118 -9.31 -15.26 -15.86
CA THR A 118 -9.10 -13.80 -15.80
C THR A 118 -10.12 -13.12 -14.89
N LYS A 119 -11.41 -13.46 -15.03
CA LYS A 119 -12.44 -12.93 -14.12
C LYS A 119 -12.28 -13.38 -12.68
N LEU A 120 -11.84 -14.63 -12.46
CA LEU A 120 -11.53 -15.12 -11.12
C LEU A 120 -10.33 -14.38 -10.51
N TRP A 121 -9.31 -14.08 -11.32
CA TRP A 121 -8.19 -13.26 -10.89
C TRP A 121 -8.67 -11.87 -10.45
N ASP A 122 -9.43 -11.16 -11.28
CA ASP A 122 -9.91 -9.81 -10.95
C ASP A 122 -10.76 -9.80 -9.66
N ALA A 123 -11.58 -10.84 -9.47
CA ALA A 123 -12.43 -10.97 -8.29
C ALA A 123 -11.64 -11.31 -7.00
N PHE A 124 -10.60 -12.13 -7.10
CA PHE A 124 -9.94 -12.70 -5.92
C PHE A 124 -8.51 -12.23 -5.66
N LYS A 125 -7.89 -11.50 -6.58
CA LYS A 125 -6.59 -10.84 -6.38
C LYS A 125 -6.50 -10.07 -5.05
N PRO A 126 -7.51 -9.30 -4.60
CA PRO A 126 -7.43 -8.59 -3.32
C PRO A 126 -7.27 -9.48 -2.09
N HIS A 127 -7.59 -10.78 -2.19
CA HIS A 127 -7.45 -11.74 -1.09
C HIS A 127 -6.06 -12.39 -1.04
N MET A 128 -5.21 -12.11 -2.03
CA MET A 128 -3.82 -12.57 -2.06
C MET A 128 -2.91 -11.52 -1.43
N LYS A 129 -1.87 -11.99 -0.74
CA LYS A 129 -0.88 -11.10 -0.08
C LYS A 129 0.43 -10.98 -0.85
N GLY A 130 0.60 -11.76 -1.91
CA GLY A 130 1.79 -11.81 -2.77
C GLY A 130 2.27 -13.25 -2.93
N ARG A 131 3.47 -13.45 -3.46
CA ARG A 131 4.03 -14.78 -3.76
C ARG A 131 5.24 -15.06 -2.89
N ALA A 132 5.19 -16.16 -2.13
CA ALA A 132 6.36 -16.69 -1.44
C ALA A 132 7.25 -17.42 -2.44
N VAL A 133 8.51 -17.03 -2.50
CA VAL A 133 9.54 -17.65 -3.36
C VAL A 133 10.75 -17.97 -2.50
N LYS A 134 11.24 -19.22 -2.58
CA LYS A 134 12.47 -19.66 -1.92
C LYS A 134 13.54 -19.87 -2.99
N ILE A 135 14.59 -19.04 -2.98
CA ILE A 135 15.77 -19.18 -3.85
C ILE A 135 16.98 -19.27 -2.92
N ASP A 136 17.85 -20.26 -3.13
CA ASP A 136 19.05 -20.48 -2.33
C ASP A 136 18.79 -20.51 -0.82
N ALA A 137 17.71 -21.19 -0.42
CA ALA A 137 17.21 -21.28 0.96
C ALA A 137 16.72 -19.96 1.60
N VAL A 138 16.73 -18.84 0.87
CA VAL A 138 16.22 -17.55 1.33
C VAL A 138 14.79 -17.35 0.86
N TRP A 139 13.91 -17.03 1.82
CA TRP A 139 12.53 -16.66 1.53
C TRP A 139 12.44 -15.21 1.07
N SER A 140 11.60 -14.97 0.07
CA SER A 140 11.24 -13.63 -0.40
C SER A 140 9.75 -13.55 -0.71
N LEU A 141 9.18 -12.36 -0.52
CA LEU A 141 7.81 -12.04 -0.93
C LEU A 141 7.87 -11.19 -2.22
N GLN A 142 7.37 -11.75 -3.31
CA GLN A 142 7.27 -11.10 -4.62
C GLN A 142 5.83 -10.67 -4.91
N GLU A 143 5.67 -9.74 -5.86
CA GLU A 143 4.35 -9.41 -6.37
C GLU A 143 3.76 -10.60 -7.14
N MET A 144 2.45 -10.80 -6.97
CA MET A 144 1.71 -11.83 -7.68
C MET A 144 1.26 -11.26 -9.03
N ASP A 145 1.69 -11.90 -10.11
CA ASP A 145 1.19 -11.61 -11.45
C ASP A 145 0.14 -12.64 -11.90
N PHE A 146 -0.46 -12.40 -13.07
CA PHE A 146 -1.46 -13.29 -13.64
C PHE A 146 -0.88 -14.62 -14.15
N GLY A 147 0.40 -14.66 -14.54
CA GLY A 147 1.06 -15.88 -15.00
C GLY A 147 1.17 -16.90 -13.87
N GLU A 148 1.56 -16.43 -12.68
CA GLU A 148 1.76 -17.22 -11.47
C GLU A 148 0.44 -17.53 -10.73
N TRP A 149 -0.63 -16.80 -11.04
CA TRP A 149 -1.97 -17.05 -10.51
C TRP A 149 -2.44 -18.48 -10.80
N LYS A 150 -2.22 -18.98 -12.02
CA LYS A 150 -2.68 -20.33 -12.43
C LYS A 150 -2.10 -21.43 -11.55
N GLY A 151 -0.86 -21.28 -11.08
CA GLY A 151 -0.24 -22.21 -10.13
C GLY A 151 -0.69 -22.02 -8.68
N SER A 152 -1.25 -20.85 -8.37
CA SER A 152 -1.67 -20.46 -7.02
C SER A 152 -3.15 -20.76 -6.72
N ILE A 153 -3.87 -21.29 -7.70
CA ILE A 153 -5.24 -21.77 -7.54
C ILE A 153 -5.40 -23.22 -7.94
N GLN A 154 -6.40 -23.88 -7.34
CA GLN A 154 -6.80 -25.22 -7.73
C GLN A 154 -8.31 -25.35 -7.70
N PHE A 155 -8.87 -25.99 -8.73
CA PHE A 155 -10.27 -26.37 -8.74
C PHE A 155 -10.43 -27.71 -8.05
N LYS A 156 -11.43 -27.81 -7.18
CA LYS A 156 -11.74 -29.02 -6.44
C LYS A 156 -13.23 -29.33 -6.56
N ILE A 157 -13.53 -30.57 -6.91
CA ILE A 157 -14.89 -31.08 -6.99
C ILE A 157 -15.04 -32.14 -5.90
N ILE A 158 -15.90 -31.85 -4.93
CA ILE A 158 -16.15 -32.70 -3.77
C ILE A 158 -14.83 -32.95 -3.01
N LYS A 159 -14.15 -34.08 -3.26
CA LYS A 159 -12.90 -34.47 -2.62
C LYS A 159 -11.71 -34.56 -3.58
N LYS A 160 -11.91 -34.35 -4.89
CA LYS A 160 -10.87 -34.52 -5.91
C LYS A 160 -10.43 -33.16 -6.46
N VAL A 161 -9.12 -32.92 -6.43
CA VAL A 161 -8.49 -31.79 -7.13
C VAL A 161 -8.53 -32.08 -8.63
N VAL A 162 -8.89 -31.08 -9.42
CA VAL A 162 -8.92 -31.16 -10.87
C VAL A 162 -7.50 -31.02 -11.39
N ASP A 163 -7.14 -31.89 -12.33
CA ASP A 163 -5.84 -31.86 -13.00
C ASP A 163 -5.64 -30.53 -13.75
N ALA A 164 -4.56 -29.83 -13.40
CA ALA A 164 -4.21 -28.53 -13.92
C ALA A 164 -3.53 -28.57 -15.30
N SER A 165 -3.05 -29.75 -15.73
CA SER A 165 -2.28 -29.94 -16.97
C SER A 165 -3.12 -30.01 -18.25
N LYS A 166 -4.44 -29.83 -18.12
CA LYS A 166 -5.39 -29.86 -19.24
C LYS A 166 -5.09 -28.79 -20.28
N SER A 167 -5.24 -29.17 -21.53
CA SER A 167 -5.30 -28.24 -22.65
C SER A 167 -6.54 -27.33 -22.54
N GLU A 168 -6.52 -26.20 -23.23
CA GLU A 168 -7.65 -25.26 -23.22
C GLU A 168 -8.95 -25.89 -23.72
N HIS A 169 -8.88 -26.77 -24.73
CA HIS A 169 -10.05 -27.51 -25.22
C HIS A 169 -10.64 -28.43 -24.14
N GLU A 170 -9.79 -29.16 -23.40
CA GLU A 170 -10.23 -30.03 -22.30
C GLU A 170 -10.81 -29.22 -21.14
N TRP A 171 -10.25 -28.04 -20.86
CA TRP A 171 -10.81 -27.11 -19.88
C TRP A 171 -12.19 -26.61 -20.30
N ASN A 172 -12.36 -26.23 -21.57
CA ASN A 172 -13.65 -25.79 -22.10
C ASN A 172 -14.69 -26.91 -22.03
N ALA A 173 -14.32 -28.15 -22.40
CA ALA A 173 -15.19 -29.31 -22.23
C ALA A 173 -15.54 -29.57 -20.75
N TRP A 174 -14.59 -29.37 -19.84
CA TRP A 174 -14.82 -29.45 -18.41
C TRP A 174 -15.80 -28.38 -17.91
N LEU A 175 -15.71 -27.14 -18.41
CA LEU A 175 -16.67 -26.07 -18.07
C LEU A 175 -18.09 -26.45 -18.44
N VAL A 176 -18.32 -27.04 -19.62
CA VAL A 176 -19.65 -27.53 -20.03
C VAL A 176 -20.17 -28.58 -19.04
N LYS A 177 -19.31 -29.51 -18.59
CA LYS A 177 -19.67 -30.54 -17.61
C LYS A 177 -19.96 -29.99 -16.20
N MET A 178 -19.37 -28.84 -15.87
CA MET A 178 -19.54 -28.16 -14.59
C MET A 178 -20.67 -27.12 -14.60
N LYS A 179 -21.39 -26.98 -15.72
CA LYS A 179 -22.58 -26.15 -15.77
C LYS A 179 -23.54 -26.53 -14.64
N ASP A 180 -24.01 -25.50 -13.92
CA ASP A 180 -24.93 -25.59 -12.77
C ASP A 180 -24.37 -26.36 -11.56
N LYS A 181 -23.07 -26.67 -11.52
CA LYS A 181 -22.40 -27.28 -10.37
C LYS A 181 -21.53 -26.27 -9.65
N THR A 182 -21.54 -26.33 -8.31
CA THR A 182 -20.61 -25.56 -7.50
C THR A 182 -19.27 -26.27 -7.41
N VAL A 183 -18.21 -25.59 -7.86
CA VAL A 183 -16.82 -26.05 -7.76
C VAL A 183 -16.14 -25.31 -6.62
N THR A 184 -15.37 -26.00 -5.77
CA THR A 184 -14.55 -25.31 -4.78
C THR A 184 -13.31 -24.75 -5.47
N LEU A 185 -13.05 -23.46 -5.31
CA LEU A 185 -11.83 -22.81 -5.79
C LEU A 185 -10.87 -22.63 -4.61
N LEU A 186 -9.82 -23.44 -4.55
CA LEU A 186 -8.75 -23.26 -3.56
C LEU A 186 -7.86 -22.11 -4.02
N ILE A 187 -7.62 -21.14 -3.13
CA ILE A 187 -6.76 -19.98 -3.39
C ILE A 187 -5.65 -19.97 -2.34
N TYR A 188 -4.39 -20.04 -2.78
CA TYR A 188 -3.24 -20.00 -1.88
C TYR A 188 -2.78 -18.56 -1.68
N MET A 189 -2.93 -18.03 -0.46
CA MET A 189 -2.73 -16.61 -0.12
C MET A 189 -1.33 -16.09 -0.48
N TYR A 190 -0.31 -16.94 -0.33
CA TYR A 190 1.09 -16.65 -0.70
C TYR A 190 1.58 -17.47 -1.90
N GLY A 191 0.67 -18.06 -2.68
CA GLY A 191 1.01 -19.02 -3.74
C GLY A 191 1.33 -20.43 -3.23
N ALA A 192 1.70 -21.32 -4.16
CA ALA A 192 1.81 -22.75 -3.90
C ALA A 192 3.14 -23.22 -3.25
N ALA A 193 4.12 -22.34 -3.09
CA ALA A 193 5.43 -22.69 -2.51
C ALA A 193 5.35 -23.05 -1.01
N LEU A 194 4.34 -22.55 -0.30
CA LEU A 194 4.14 -22.85 1.12
C LEU A 194 3.35 -24.15 1.29
N GLY A 195 4.06 -25.26 1.35
CA GLY A 195 3.49 -26.59 1.50
C GLY A 195 2.94 -26.84 2.91
N ARG A 196 3.79 -26.64 3.93
CA ARG A 196 3.49 -26.96 5.34
C ARG A 196 3.42 -25.71 6.20
N GLN A 197 2.84 -25.87 7.39
CA GLN A 197 2.80 -24.80 8.38
C GLN A 197 4.21 -24.30 8.76
N GLN A 198 5.18 -25.22 8.89
CA GLN A 198 6.58 -24.87 9.15
C GLN A 198 7.16 -23.93 8.08
N ASP A 199 6.94 -24.22 6.80
CA ASP A 199 7.45 -23.38 5.70
C ASP A 199 6.83 -21.98 5.76
N LEU A 200 5.55 -21.90 6.16
CA LEU A 200 4.85 -20.65 6.37
C LEU A 200 5.40 -19.89 7.58
N ASP A 201 5.71 -20.56 8.68
CA ASP A 201 6.27 -19.92 9.87
C ASP A 201 7.67 -19.35 9.58
N GLU A 202 8.54 -20.12 8.89
CA GLU A 202 9.85 -19.67 8.41
C GLU A 202 9.72 -18.47 7.46
N PHE A 203 8.81 -18.55 6.49
CA PHE A 203 8.52 -17.46 5.57
C PHE A 203 8.00 -16.22 6.30
N HIS A 204 7.13 -16.40 7.29
CA HIS A 204 6.63 -15.30 8.10
C HIS A 204 7.76 -14.63 8.87
N VAL A 205 8.62 -15.39 9.55
CA VAL A 205 9.78 -14.83 10.26
C VAL A 205 10.72 -14.08 9.31
N ALA A 206 10.96 -14.63 8.12
CA ALA A 206 11.90 -14.04 7.16
C ALA A 206 11.34 -12.79 6.43
N CYS A 207 10.04 -12.80 6.09
CA CYS A 207 9.48 -11.84 5.14
C CYS A 207 8.33 -10.98 5.67
N ILE A 208 7.63 -11.41 6.72
CA ILE A 208 6.35 -10.80 7.14
C ILE A 208 6.39 -10.27 8.58
N GLN A 209 7.11 -10.92 9.48
CA GLN A 209 7.29 -10.47 10.87
C GLN A 209 8.43 -9.46 10.92
N PRO A 210 8.23 -8.29 11.54
CA PRO A 210 9.34 -7.43 11.91
C PRO A 210 10.22 -8.15 12.94
N LEU A 211 11.55 -8.01 12.81
CA LEU A 211 12.58 -8.80 13.52
C LEU A 211 12.41 -8.81 15.05
N GLN A 212 11.76 -7.80 15.60
CA GLN A 212 11.17 -7.84 16.94
C GLN A 212 9.79 -7.18 16.87
N THR A 213 8.82 -7.78 17.57
CA THR A 213 7.52 -7.18 17.86
C THR A 213 7.48 -6.79 19.33
N ASP A 214 6.92 -5.62 19.66
CA ASP A 214 6.64 -5.33 21.06
C ASP A 214 5.52 -6.25 21.57
N ARG A 215 5.17 -6.18 22.87
CA ARG A 215 4.11 -7.00 23.46
C ARG A 215 2.73 -6.84 22.78
N SER A 216 2.59 -5.84 21.89
CA SER A 216 1.36 -5.51 21.17
C SER A 216 1.41 -5.88 19.68
N GLY A 217 2.49 -6.46 19.18
CA GLY A 217 2.60 -6.91 17.78
C GLY A 217 2.95 -5.80 16.77
N ALA A 218 3.37 -4.61 17.23
CA ALA A 218 3.88 -3.56 16.35
C ALA A 218 5.36 -3.80 16.01
N THR A 219 5.80 -3.34 14.83
CA THR A 219 7.22 -3.26 14.47
C THR A 219 7.99 -2.59 15.60
N VAL A 220 8.97 -3.27 16.18
CA VAL A 220 9.78 -2.67 17.25
C VAL A 220 10.40 -1.38 16.74
N GLU A 221 10.26 -0.34 17.56
CA GLU A 221 10.79 1.00 17.38
C GLU A 221 12.22 1.03 16.81
N ALA A 222 13.07 0.05 17.17
CA ALA A 222 14.43 -0.09 16.64
C ALA A 222 14.47 -0.26 15.11
N SER A 223 13.63 -1.12 14.51
CA SER A 223 13.63 -1.30 13.04
C SER A 223 13.10 -0.08 12.29
N LEU A 224 12.16 0.66 12.89
CA LEU A 224 11.73 1.94 12.33
C LEU A 224 12.86 2.98 12.40
N ARG A 225 13.64 3.01 13.50
CA ARG A 225 14.82 3.87 13.62
C ARG A 225 15.91 3.51 12.61
N ASP A 226 16.12 2.23 12.32
CA ASP A 226 17.07 1.81 11.28
C ASP A 226 16.65 2.36 9.91
N VAL A 227 15.38 2.25 9.54
CA VAL A 227 14.85 2.81 8.28
C VAL A 227 14.97 4.34 8.26
N ILE A 228 14.66 5.01 9.37
CA ILE A 228 14.86 6.47 9.49
C ILE A 228 16.33 6.84 9.27
N THR A 229 17.25 6.07 9.86
CA THR A 229 18.70 6.31 9.75
C THR A 229 19.19 6.12 8.32
N SER A 230 18.72 5.08 7.62
CA SER A 230 19.03 4.85 6.21
C SER A 230 18.44 5.94 5.31
N LEU A 231 17.19 6.37 5.56
CA LEU A 231 16.58 7.49 4.84
C LEU A 231 17.37 8.79 5.04
N GLN A 232 17.74 9.11 6.27
CA GLN A 232 18.52 10.31 6.57
C GLN A 232 19.90 10.23 5.92
N THR A 233 20.58 9.09 5.97
CA THR A 233 21.87 8.89 5.28
C THR A 233 21.77 9.16 3.78
N GLN A 234 20.70 8.67 3.13
CA GLN A 234 20.51 8.81 1.69
C GLN A 234 20.09 10.22 1.27
N TRP A 235 19.29 10.92 2.10
CA TRP A 235 18.53 12.08 1.64
C TRP A 235 18.74 13.37 2.45
N CYS A 236 19.50 13.36 3.55
CA CYS A 236 19.70 14.56 4.38
C CYS A 236 20.43 15.69 3.65
N ALA A 237 21.17 15.39 2.58
CA ALA A 237 21.81 16.39 1.73
C ALA A 237 20.81 17.15 0.84
N SER A 238 19.67 16.53 0.51
CA SER A 238 18.67 17.07 -0.41
C SER A 238 17.45 17.63 0.32
N PHE A 239 17.07 17.02 1.43
CA PHE A 239 15.86 17.34 2.18
C PHE A 239 16.16 17.62 3.65
N GLN A 240 15.59 18.70 4.17
CA GLN A 240 15.59 19.09 5.56
C GLN A 240 14.16 18.99 6.12
N ALA A 241 13.98 18.29 7.24
CA ALA A 241 12.71 18.26 7.96
C ALA A 241 12.91 17.80 9.40
N GLU A 242 11.88 18.00 10.22
CA GLU A 242 11.81 17.47 11.58
C GLU A 242 11.83 15.94 11.61
N GLN A 243 12.32 15.35 12.70
CA GLN A 243 12.38 13.90 12.92
C GLN A 243 11.02 13.21 12.69
N VAL A 244 9.92 13.91 12.99
CA VAL A 244 8.54 13.41 12.83
C VAL A 244 8.18 13.17 11.37
N VAL A 245 8.70 13.98 10.44
CA VAL A 245 8.46 13.86 9.00
C VAL A 245 9.26 12.67 8.44
N TRP A 246 10.53 12.51 8.87
CA TRP A 246 11.33 11.32 8.56
C TRP A 246 10.65 10.03 9.04
N ARG A 247 10.09 10.08 10.25
CA ARG A 247 9.32 8.98 10.83
C ARG A 247 8.04 8.68 10.04
N MET A 248 7.36 9.71 9.53
CA MET A 248 6.19 9.54 8.65
C MET A 248 6.56 8.80 7.36
N TRP A 249 7.71 9.12 6.77
CA TRP A 249 8.21 8.41 5.59
C TRP A 249 8.62 6.97 5.89
N ALA A 250 9.38 6.75 6.97
CA ALA A 250 9.74 5.40 7.40
C ALA A 250 8.49 4.52 7.68
N ASN A 251 7.46 5.10 8.30
CA ASN A 251 6.17 4.41 8.50
C ASN A 251 5.49 4.08 7.18
N HIS A 252 5.56 4.97 6.19
CA HIS A 252 5.02 4.70 4.86
C HIS A 252 5.70 3.50 4.19
N ILE A 253 7.03 3.40 4.28
CA ILE A 253 7.81 2.28 3.72
C ILE A 253 7.50 0.98 4.46
N THR A 254 7.48 1.02 5.78
CA THR A 254 7.31 -0.19 6.62
C THR A 254 5.87 -0.69 6.68
N ARG A 255 4.89 0.09 6.18
CA ARG A 255 3.46 -0.24 6.22
C ARG A 255 3.07 -1.54 5.53
N ASN A 256 3.77 -1.93 4.47
CA ASN A 256 3.47 -3.17 3.73
C ASN A 256 4.02 -4.44 4.42
N LEU A 257 4.76 -4.28 5.54
CA LEU A 257 5.44 -5.34 6.30
C LEU A 257 6.40 -6.22 5.46
N ASN A 258 6.64 -5.87 4.19
CA ASN A 258 7.48 -6.65 3.29
C ASN A 258 8.91 -6.10 3.30
N ARG A 259 9.76 -6.66 4.16
CA ARG A 259 11.13 -6.19 4.36
C ARG A 259 11.99 -6.22 3.10
N SER A 260 11.76 -7.16 2.19
CA SER A 260 12.56 -7.26 0.95
C SER A 260 12.38 -6.04 0.04
N THR A 261 11.34 -5.23 0.26
CA THR A 261 11.07 -4.01 -0.52
C THR A 261 11.65 -2.74 0.08
N TRP A 262 12.16 -2.77 1.32
CA TRP A 262 12.52 -1.56 2.06
C TRP A 262 13.75 -0.86 1.48
N ASP A 263 14.82 -1.60 1.17
CA ASP A 263 16.05 -1.02 0.61
C ASP A 263 15.78 -0.33 -0.74
N ALA A 264 14.97 -0.96 -1.59
CA ALA A 264 14.54 -0.39 -2.86
C ALA A 264 13.57 0.80 -2.69
N ALA A 265 12.84 0.88 -1.59
CA ALA A 265 11.95 2.00 -1.28
C ALA A 265 12.71 3.20 -0.68
N ILE A 266 13.79 2.96 0.07
CA ILE A 266 14.66 3.98 0.66
C ILE A 266 15.36 4.81 -0.43
N THR A 267 15.70 4.19 -1.57
CA THR A 267 16.35 4.88 -2.70
C THR A 267 15.40 5.70 -3.56
N ARG A 268 14.08 5.59 -3.36
CA ARG A 268 13.08 6.36 -4.09
C ARG A 268 12.83 7.70 -3.40
N HIS A 269 12.34 8.68 -4.15
CA HIS A 269 11.90 9.96 -3.58
C HIS A 269 10.72 9.79 -2.60
N PRO A 270 10.54 10.74 -1.66
CA PRO A 270 9.42 10.69 -0.72
C PRO A 270 8.07 10.76 -1.47
N PRO A 271 7.03 10.05 -0.99
CA PRO A 271 5.68 10.16 -1.54
C PRO A 271 5.20 11.61 -1.55
N PRO A 272 4.40 12.05 -2.55
CA PRO A 272 4.05 13.47 -2.73
C PRO A 272 3.45 14.15 -1.49
N HIS A 273 2.59 13.44 -0.76
CA HIS A 273 1.95 13.96 0.47
C HIS A 273 2.92 14.13 1.66
N ILE A 274 4.08 13.48 1.63
CA ILE A 274 5.15 13.63 2.63
C ILE A 274 6.21 14.60 2.10
N ALA A 275 6.50 14.57 0.79
CA ALA A 275 7.46 15.44 0.12
C ALA A 275 7.19 16.92 0.38
N GLN A 276 5.91 17.34 0.42
CA GLN A 276 5.48 18.71 0.74
C GLN A 276 5.87 19.19 2.16
N LEU A 277 6.22 18.26 3.06
CA LEU A 277 6.64 18.56 4.43
C LEU A 277 8.17 18.69 4.56
N PHE A 278 8.91 18.38 3.50
CA PHE A 278 10.35 18.58 3.44
C PHE A 278 10.69 19.94 2.86
N GLN A 279 11.65 20.62 3.48
CA GLN A 279 12.27 21.81 2.94
C GLN A 279 13.49 21.39 2.10
N PRO A 280 13.71 21.96 0.92
CA PRO A 280 14.98 21.79 0.22
C PRO A 280 16.09 22.36 1.10
N VAL A 281 17.21 21.64 1.23
CA VAL A 281 18.39 22.22 1.91
C VAL A 281 18.81 23.45 1.10
N ALA A 282 18.80 24.63 1.74
CA ALA A 282 19.20 25.87 1.08
C ALA A 282 20.62 25.70 0.53
N SER A 283 20.74 25.63 -0.79
CA SER A 283 22.05 25.57 -1.41
C SER A 283 22.78 26.89 -1.13
N HIS A 284 24.10 26.84 -0.92
CA HIS A 284 24.94 28.04 -0.79
C HIS A 284 24.71 29.03 -1.95
N LEU A 285 24.36 28.50 -3.13
CA LEU A 285 23.96 29.27 -4.31
C LEU A 285 22.65 30.06 -4.10
N SER A 286 21.63 29.45 -3.52
CA SER A 286 20.35 30.12 -3.20
C SER A 286 20.55 31.27 -2.22
N GLN A 287 21.34 31.07 -1.17
CA GLN A 287 21.66 32.11 -0.20
C GLN A 287 22.50 33.24 -0.82
N HIS A 288 23.43 32.90 -1.72
CA HIS A 288 24.20 33.90 -2.46
C HIS A 288 23.33 34.75 -3.39
N ILE A 289 22.38 34.14 -4.10
CA ILE A 289 21.42 34.85 -4.96
C ILE A 289 20.54 35.78 -4.13
N GLU A 290 19.99 35.32 -3.00
CA GLU A 290 19.18 36.18 -2.11
C GLU A 290 19.98 37.39 -1.60
N ASN A 291 21.25 37.19 -1.22
CA ASN A 291 22.13 38.28 -0.79
C ASN A 291 22.44 39.26 -1.93
N LEU A 292 22.69 38.76 -3.15
CA LEU A 292 22.87 39.60 -4.33
C LEU A 292 21.60 40.41 -4.63
N THR A 293 20.42 39.78 -4.65
CA THR A 293 19.14 40.48 -4.86
C THR A 293 18.91 41.56 -3.80
N ARG A 294 19.20 41.28 -2.53
CA ARG A 294 19.10 42.28 -1.46
C ARG A 294 20.04 43.45 -1.70
N SER A 295 21.30 43.19 -2.05
CA SER A 295 22.27 44.24 -2.33
C SER A 295 21.89 45.11 -3.55
N ALA A 296 21.34 44.49 -4.60
CA ALA A 296 20.87 45.19 -5.79
C ALA A 296 19.68 46.11 -5.47
N ASN A 297 18.72 45.64 -4.66
CA ASN A 297 17.59 46.46 -4.22
C ASN A 297 18.04 47.65 -3.36
N MET A 298 18.96 47.45 -2.43
CA MET A 298 19.52 48.55 -1.64
C MET A 298 20.23 49.59 -2.52
N ALA A 299 20.99 49.15 -3.54
CA ALA A 299 21.62 50.06 -4.48
C ALA A 299 20.59 50.86 -5.30
N LEU A 300 19.50 50.22 -5.74
CA LEU A 300 18.39 50.89 -6.42
C LEU A 300 17.71 51.93 -5.53
N ASP A 301 17.48 51.61 -4.25
CA ASP A 301 16.89 52.54 -3.29
C ASP A 301 17.80 53.76 -3.06
N CYS A 302 19.12 53.55 -2.94
CA CYS A 302 20.09 54.65 -2.84
C CYS A 302 20.07 55.55 -4.08
N VAL A 303 19.99 54.98 -5.28
CA VAL A 303 19.90 55.75 -6.54
C VAL A 303 18.58 56.51 -6.59
N ALA A 304 17.46 55.87 -6.24
CA ALA A 304 16.16 56.51 -6.21
C ALA A 304 16.12 57.71 -5.25
N ALA A 305 16.67 57.56 -4.04
CA ALA A 305 16.82 58.65 -3.08
C ALA A 305 17.69 59.78 -3.64
N SER A 306 18.85 59.45 -4.22
CA SER A 306 19.77 60.44 -4.81
C SER A 306 19.12 61.21 -5.97
N MET A 307 18.32 60.53 -6.80
CA MET A 307 17.57 61.20 -7.87
C MET A 307 16.50 62.15 -7.31
N ALA A 308 15.82 61.76 -6.23
CA ALA A 308 14.84 62.63 -5.57
C ALA A 308 15.49 63.91 -5.04
N ASP A 309 16.67 63.79 -4.41
CA ASP A 309 17.45 64.94 -3.92
C ASP A 309 17.88 65.87 -5.06
N LEU A 310 18.36 65.31 -6.18
CA LEU A 310 18.72 66.09 -7.37
C LEU A 310 17.51 66.82 -7.98
N GLN A 311 16.34 66.18 -8.02
CA GLN A 311 15.11 66.81 -8.47
C GLN A 311 14.70 67.96 -7.55
N GLN A 312 14.84 67.79 -6.24
CA GLN A 312 14.58 68.86 -5.27
C GLN A 312 15.53 70.04 -5.48
N LEU A 313 16.83 69.79 -5.64
CA LEU A 313 17.82 70.84 -5.91
C LEU A 313 17.49 71.60 -7.19
N ARG A 314 17.07 70.89 -8.26
CA ARG A 314 16.68 71.52 -9.52
C ARG A 314 15.49 72.45 -9.35
N ARG A 315 14.47 72.05 -8.59
CA ARG A 315 13.32 72.93 -8.27
C ARG A 315 13.77 74.20 -7.55
N TYR A 316 14.70 74.10 -6.60
CA TYR A 316 15.26 75.28 -5.93
C TYR A 316 15.98 76.22 -6.89
N LEU A 317 16.77 75.67 -7.82
CA LEU A 317 17.43 76.46 -8.85
C LEU A 317 16.43 77.16 -9.77
N ASP A 318 15.39 76.46 -10.23
CA ASP A 318 14.35 77.05 -11.07
C ASP A 318 13.60 78.20 -10.36
N ILE A 319 13.35 78.06 -9.04
CA ILE A 319 12.77 79.13 -8.21
C ILE A 319 13.73 80.32 -8.13
N CYS A 320 15.01 80.08 -7.86
CA CYS A 320 16.03 81.14 -7.82
C CYS A 320 16.14 81.88 -9.16
N GLU A 321 16.14 81.15 -10.28
CA GLU A 321 16.17 81.72 -11.62
C GLU A 321 14.92 82.55 -11.92
N SER A 322 13.74 82.04 -11.57
CA SER A 322 12.46 82.77 -11.72
C SER A 322 12.44 84.07 -10.91
N ASN A 323 12.97 84.04 -9.68
CA ASN A 323 13.10 85.23 -8.83
C ASN A 323 14.08 86.25 -9.42
N LEU A 324 15.22 85.79 -9.95
CA LEU A 324 16.20 86.66 -10.60
C LEU A 324 15.67 87.29 -11.88
N THR A 325 14.98 86.51 -12.73
CA THR A 325 14.36 87.01 -13.96
C THR A 325 13.21 87.97 -13.66
N GLY A 326 12.41 87.72 -12.63
CA GLY A 326 11.37 88.65 -12.15
C GLY A 326 11.89 89.96 -11.57
N ARG A 327 13.10 89.97 -10.97
CA ARG A 327 13.75 91.18 -10.44
C ARG A 327 14.51 92.01 -11.48
N LYS A 328 14.87 91.44 -12.64
CA LYS A 328 15.52 92.19 -13.74
C LYS A 328 14.69 93.40 -14.26
N PRO A 329 13.38 93.29 -14.53
CA PRO A 329 12.60 94.42 -15.03
C PRO A 329 12.36 95.50 -13.98
N SER A 330 12.23 95.17 -12.69
CA SER A 330 12.09 96.16 -11.62
C SER A 330 13.36 96.99 -11.41
N LEU A 331 14.54 96.36 -11.55
CA LEU A 331 15.82 97.07 -11.55
C LEU A 331 15.98 97.98 -12.77
N LYS A 332 15.57 97.53 -13.96
CA LYS A 332 15.56 98.39 -15.18
C LYS A 332 14.59 99.55 -15.04
N HIS A 333 13.39 99.32 -14.50
CA HIS A 333 12.40 100.38 -14.32
C HIS A 333 12.83 101.40 -13.26
N SER A 334 13.41 100.94 -12.15
CA SER A 334 14.00 101.83 -11.14
C SER A 334 15.16 102.64 -11.72
N TYR A 335 16.02 102.04 -12.54
CA TYR A 335 17.12 102.77 -13.20
C TYR A 335 16.61 103.85 -14.16
N VAL A 336 15.55 103.55 -14.94
CA VAL A 336 14.92 104.52 -15.85
C VAL A 336 14.20 105.64 -15.09
N ILE A 337 13.52 105.36 -13.97
CA ILE A 337 12.90 106.38 -13.12
C ILE A 337 13.97 107.29 -12.50
N SER A 338 15.06 106.73 -11.98
CA SER A 338 16.18 107.50 -11.44
C SER A 338 16.83 108.38 -12.50
N HIS A 339 16.90 107.92 -13.75
CA HIS A 339 17.50 108.70 -14.84
C HIS A 339 16.55 109.77 -15.41
N LEU A 340 15.24 109.51 -15.46
CA LEU A 340 14.22 110.50 -15.85
C LEU A 340 14.06 111.60 -14.79
N SER A 341 14.25 111.28 -13.50
CA SER A 341 14.21 112.28 -12.43
C SER A 341 15.41 113.24 -12.43
N GLN A 342 16.45 112.99 -13.24
CA GLN A 342 17.58 113.89 -13.48
C GLN A 342 17.40 114.79 -14.71
N LEU A 343 16.32 114.60 -15.50
CA LEU A 343 16.07 115.27 -16.78
C LEU A 343 14.84 116.20 -16.76
N ILE A 344 14.20 116.37 -15.60
CA ILE A 344 13.17 117.40 -15.38
C ILE A 344 13.86 118.55 -14.61
N PRO A 345 14.02 119.74 -15.22
CA PRO A 345 14.87 120.82 -14.71
C PRO A 345 14.36 121.48 -13.42
#